data_AF-A0A435Z6X8-F1
#
_entry.id   AF-A0A435Z6X8-F1
#
_cell.length_a   1.000
_cell.length_b   1.000
_cell.length_c   1.000
_cell.angle_alpha   90.00
_cell.angle_beta   90.00
_cell.angle_gamma   90.00
#
_symmetry.space_group_name_H-M   'P 1'
#
loop_
_entity.id
_entity.type
_entity.pdbx_description
1 polymer ?
#
loop_
_entity_poly.entity_id
_entity_poly.type
_entity_poly.pdbx_seq_one_letter_code
_entity_poly.pdbx_strand_id
1 'polypeptide(L)'
;VEGKVAQAENVRAALKLVSTGEAALGIVYATDAHAEKGVKVIGTFPEDSHPPIIYPVAQTADSKDKDTPAFLKCLQSAKAAALFKDQGFTVLAPSN
;
A
#
# COMPACT_ATOMS: atom_id res chain seq x y z
N VAL A 1 -3.59 24.03 -10.65
CA VAL A 1 -4.28 22.88 -10.01
C VAL A 1 -4.36 23.01 -8.50
N GLU A 2 -3.44 23.76 -7.88
CA GLU A 2 -3.26 23.89 -6.42
C GLU A 2 -4.55 24.14 -5.62
N GLY A 3 -5.43 25.04 -6.06
CA GLY A 3 -6.72 25.30 -5.38
C GLY A 3 -7.79 24.21 -5.50
N LYS A 4 -7.50 23.08 -6.14
CA LYS A 4 -8.43 21.94 -6.32
C LYS A 4 -7.91 20.64 -5.71
N VAL A 5 -6.86 20.71 -4.87
CA VAL A 5 -6.27 19.55 -4.22
C VAL A 5 -6.62 19.57 -2.73
N ALA A 6 -7.35 18.55 -2.27
CA ALA A 6 -7.50 18.28 -0.85
C ALA A 6 -6.31 17.39 -0.40
N GLN A 7 -5.23 18.02 0.08
CA GLN A 7 -4.08 17.29 0.59
C GLN A 7 -4.44 16.60 1.91
N ALA A 8 -3.99 15.35 2.07
CA ALA A 8 -4.18 14.57 3.28
C ALA A 8 -2.83 14.06 3.80
N GLU A 9 -2.77 13.82 5.10
CA GLU A 9 -1.54 13.40 5.81
C GLU A 9 -1.06 11.98 5.44
N ASN A 10 -1.93 11.14 4.89
CA ASN A 10 -1.60 9.81 4.38
C ASN A 10 -2.67 9.31 3.38
N VAL A 11 -2.37 8.21 2.70
CA VAL A 11 -3.24 7.63 1.66
C VAL A 11 -4.60 7.18 2.19
N ARG A 12 -4.69 6.71 3.45
CA ARG A 12 -5.98 6.32 4.05
C ARG A 12 -6.86 7.51 4.38
N ALA A 13 -6.26 8.63 4.80
CA ALA A 13 -6.97 9.89 4.98
C ALA A 13 -7.49 10.43 3.63
N ALA A 14 -6.69 10.36 2.57
CA ALA A 14 -7.13 10.72 1.22
C ALA A 14 -8.29 9.82 0.73
N LEU A 15 -8.19 8.50 0.95
CA LEU A 15 -9.25 7.53 0.63
C LEU A 15 -10.55 7.85 1.37
N LYS A 16 -10.46 8.28 2.63
CA LYS A 16 -11.62 8.61 3.45
C LYS A 16 -12.42 9.77 2.88
N LEU A 17 -11.76 10.81 2.36
CA LEU A 17 -12.45 11.93 1.70
C LEU A 17 -13.28 11.48 0.51
N VAL A 18 -12.80 10.48 -0.25
CA VAL A 18 -13.55 9.92 -1.37
C VAL A 18 -14.70 9.04 -0.87
N SER A 19 -14.47 8.20 0.14
CA SER A 19 -15.51 7.30 0.64
C SER A 19 -16.64 8.00 1.38
N THR A 20 -16.39 9.20 1.95
CA THR A 20 -17.44 10.06 2.53
C THR A 20 -18.05 11.04 1.51
N GLY A 21 -17.54 11.08 0.27
CA GLY A 21 -18.03 11.97 -0.79
C GLY A 21 -17.59 13.43 -0.65
N GLU A 22 -16.71 13.74 0.31
CA GLU A 22 -16.12 15.08 0.48
C GLU A 22 -15.17 15.45 -0.68
N ALA A 23 -14.56 14.44 -1.32
CA ALA A 23 -13.81 14.58 -2.55
C ALA A 23 -14.42 13.71 -3.65
N ALA A 24 -14.68 14.29 -4.82
CA ALA A 24 -15.26 13.55 -5.95
C ALA A 24 -14.30 12.49 -6.54
N LEU A 25 -12.99 12.70 -6.40
CA LEU A 25 -11.93 11.83 -6.91
C LEU A 25 -10.76 11.81 -5.92
N GLY A 26 -10.00 10.72 -5.91
CA GLY A 26 -8.74 10.60 -5.17
C GLY A 26 -7.75 9.71 -5.90
N ILE A 27 -6.47 9.91 -5.60
CA ILE A 27 -5.36 9.08 -6.10
C ILE A 27 -4.85 8.28 -4.91
N VAL A 28 -4.97 6.96 -4.99
CA VAL A 28 -4.62 6.00 -3.93
C VAL A 28 -3.97 4.76 -4.55
N TYR A 29 -3.41 3.88 -3.73
CA TYR A 29 -2.92 2.58 -4.21
C TYR A 29 -4.09 1.63 -4.49
N ALA A 30 -3.89 0.68 -5.40
CA ALA A 30 -4.90 -0.33 -5.73
C ALA A 30 -5.30 -1.17 -4.50
N THR A 31 -4.35 -1.44 -3.61
CA THR A 31 -4.56 -2.15 -2.34
C THR A 31 -5.49 -1.39 -1.39
N ASP A 32 -5.43 -0.05 -1.40
CA ASP A 32 -6.30 0.79 -0.57
C ASP A 32 -7.74 0.76 -1.09
N ALA A 33 -7.91 0.87 -2.42
CA ALA A 33 -9.23 0.73 -3.05
C ALA A 33 -9.83 -0.67 -2.86
N HIS A 34 -9.00 -1.72 -2.82
CA HIS A 34 -9.45 -3.09 -2.52
C HIS A 34 -9.97 -3.23 -1.08
N ALA A 35 -9.41 -2.48 -0.13
CA ALA A 35 -9.80 -2.53 1.28
C ALA A 35 -11.08 -1.74 1.61
N GLU A 36 -11.48 -0.77 0.78
CA GLU A 36 -12.62 0.12 1.03
C GLU A 36 -13.77 -0.12 0.05
N LYS A 37 -14.87 -0.71 0.52
CA LYS A 37 -16.04 -1.02 -0.30
C LYS A 37 -16.81 0.22 -0.76
N GLY A 38 -16.63 1.35 -0.08
CA GLY A 38 -17.29 2.61 -0.39
C GLY A 38 -16.73 3.35 -1.61
N VAL A 39 -15.67 2.84 -2.25
CA VAL A 39 -15.07 3.47 -3.43
C VAL A 39 -15.02 2.50 -4.61
N LYS A 40 -14.77 3.06 -5.81
CA LYS A 40 -14.59 2.29 -7.04
C LYS A 40 -13.39 2.84 -7.81
N VAL A 41 -12.57 1.93 -8.34
CA VAL A 41 -11.49 2.28 -9.28
C VAL A 41 -12.12 2.66 -10.62
N ILE A 42 -11.87 3.90 -11.08
CA ILE A 42 -12.33 4.41 -12.38
C ILE A 42 -11.22 4.53 -13.42
N GLY A 43 -9.96 4.31 -13.00
CA GLY A 43 -8.78 4.36 -13.85
C GLY A 43 -7.55 3.96 -13.05
N THR A 44 -6.53 3.48 -13.76
CA THR A 44 -5.21 3.13 -13.22
C THR A 44 -4.18 3.98 -13.94
N PHE A 45 -3.24 4.56 -13.19
CA PHE A 45 -2.16 5.32 -13.77
C PHE A 45 -1.22 4.40 -14.57
N PRO A 46 -0.69 4.84 -15.72
CA PRO A 46 0.34 4.09 -16.45
C PRO A 46 1.56 3.81 -15.57
N GLU A 47 2.16 2.63 -15.67
CA GLU A 47 3.30 2.22 -14.83
C GLU A 47 4.54 3.12 -15.03
N ASP A 48 4.68 3.72 -16.21
CA ASP A 48 5.77 4.65 -16.56
C ASP A 48 5.49 6.10 -16.15
N SER A 49 4.28 6.40 -15.66
CA SER A 49 3.90 7.75 -15.19
C SER A 49 4.40 8.07 -13.78
N HIS A 50 4.92 7.08 -13.06
CA HIS A 50 5.47 7.23 -11.72
C HIS A 50 6.63 6.25 -11.48
N PRO A 51 7.51 6.50 -10.51
CA PRO A 51 8.47 5.50 -10.06
C PRO A 51 7.75 4.22 -9.54
N PRO A 52 8.39 3.05 -9.61
CA PRO A 52 7.82 1.81 -9.07
C PRO A 52 7.45 1.95 -7.59
N ILE A 53 6.25 1.50 -7.23
CA ILE A 53 5.76 1.53 -5.86
C ILE A 53 6.26 0.27 -5.14
N ILE A 54 7.31 0.42 -4.32
CA ILE A 54 8.00 -0.67 -3.64
C ILE A 54 7.93 -0.45 -2.12
N TYR A 55 7.56 -1.49 -1.37
CA TYR A 55 7.51 -1.49 0.09
C TYR A 55 8.69 -2.28 0.67
N PRO A 56 9.85 -1.62 0.96
CA PRO A 56 10.97 -2.28 1.60
C PRO A 56 10.65 -2.60 3.06
N VAL A 57 11.24 -3.69 3.56
CA VAL A 57 11.20 -4.05 4.98
C VAL A 57 12.62 -4.32 5.47
N ALA A 58 12.94 -3.77 6.64
CA ALA A 58 14.27 -3.89 7.24
C ALA A 58 14.17 -3.83 8.77
N GLN A 59 15.15 -4.46 9.43
CA GLN A 59 15.41 -4.24 10.85
C GLN A 59 15.93 -2.81 11.06
N THR A 60 15.43 -2.11 12.08
CA THR A 60 15.97 -0.81 12.47
C THR A 60 17.38 -0.98 13.07
N ALA A 61 18.25 -0.01 12.84
CA ALA A 61 19.66 -0.09 13.26
C ALA A 61 19.85 -0.32 14.77
N ASP A 62 18.95 0.24 15.58
CA ASP A 62 19.01 0.15 17.04
C ASP A 62 18.30 -1.09 17.62
N SER A 63 17.61 -1.89 16.79
CA SER A 63 16.88 -3.05 17.28
C SER A 63 17.84 -4.12 17.80
N LYS A 64 17.68 -4.45 19.09
CA LYS A 64 18.37 -5.55 19.77
C LYS A 64 17.46 -6.77 19.97
N ASP A 65 16.27 -6.74 19.37
CA ASP A 65 15.30 -7.82 19.49
C ASP A 65 15.75 -9.05 18.69
N LYS A 66 15.91 -10.16 19.41
CA LYS A 66 16.38 -11.44 18.89
C LYS A 66 15.37 -12.08 17.94
N ASP A 67 14.10 -11.69 18.00
CA ASP A 67 13.04 -12.26 17.17
C ASP A 67 12.89 -11.53 15.82
N THR A 68 13.56 -10.37 15.64
CA THR A 68 13.50 -9.60 14.39
C THR A 68 13.85 -10.43 13.15
N PRO A 69 14.95 -11.22 13.13
CA PRO A 69 15.30 -12.03 11.96
C PRO A 69 14.24 -13.11 11.65
N ALA A 70 13.63 -13.69 12.69
CA ALA A 70 12.59 -14.70 12.52
C ALA A 70 11.31 -14.08 11.92
N PHE A 71 10.95 -12.87 12.36
CA PHE A 71 9.83 -12.13 11.78
C PHE A 71 10.09 -11.71 10.33
N LEU A 72 11.28 -11.22 10.00
CA LEU A 72 11.65 -10.90 8.61
C LEU A 72 11.57 -12.14 7.71
N LYS A 73 12.04 -13.30 8.19
CA LYS A 73 11.90 -14.57 7.46
C LYS A 73 10.43 -14.99 7.31
N CYS A 74 9.61 -14.75 8.33
CA CYS A 74 8.16 -15.02 8.27
C CYS A 74 7.49 -14.19 7.16
N LEU A 75 7.81 -12.89 7.06
CA LEU A 75 7.29 -12.01 6.00
C LEU A 75 7.69 -12.45 4.59
N GLN A 76 8.82 -13.14 4.44
CA GLN A 76 9.31 -13.69 3.17
C GLN A 76 8.81 -15.12 2.87
N SER A 77 8.02 -15.73 3.76
CA SER A 77 7.50 -17.08 3.57
C SER A 77 6.40 -17.14 2.51
N ALA A 78 6.19 -18.33 1.94
CA ALA A 78 5.09 -18.56 0.99
C ALA A 78 3.71 -18.26 1.58
N LYS A 79 3.53 -18.49 2.89
CA LYS A 79 2.28 -18.17 3.60
C LYS A 79 2.04 -16.67 3.64
N ALA A 80 3.06 -15.88 3.97
CA ALA A 80 2.94 -14.42 3.96
C ALA A 80 2.73 -13.89 2.53
N ALA A 81 3.42 -14.46 1.54
CA ALA A 81 3.26 -14.07 0.14
C ALA A 81 1.81 -14.25 -0.37
N ALA A 82 1.12 -15.32 0.04
CA ALA A 82 -0.29 -15.52 -0.27
C ALA A 82 -1.17 -14.42 0.36
N LEU A 83 -0.95 -14.10 1.64
CA LEU A 83 -1.70 -13.05 2.33
C LEU A 83 -1.49 -11.67 1.70
N PHE A 84 -0.27 -11.35 1.25
CA PHE A 84 -0.01 -10.11 0.52
C PHE A 84 -0.76 -10.04 -0.82
N LYS A 85 -0.76 -11.14 -1.58
CA LYS A 85 -1.49 -11.23 -2.86
C LYS A 85 -3.00 -11.10 -2.66
N ASP A 86 -3.56 -11.69 -1.60
CA ASP A 86 -4.98 -11.58 -1.26
C ASP A 86 -5.39 -10.13 -0.93
N GLN A 87 -4.44 -9.30 -0.49
CA GLN A 87 -4.66 -7.87 -0.26
C GLN A 87 -4.33 -7.00 -1.49
N GLY A 88 -3.95 -7.60 -2.62
CA GLY A 88 -3.66 -6.91 -3.87
C GLY A 88 -2.20 -6.47 -4.07
N PHE A 89 -1.26 -6.95 -3.24
CA PHE A 89 0.16 -6.65 -3.41
C PHE A 89 0.85 -7.60 -4.40
N THR A 90 1.79 -7.06 -5.16
CA THR A 90 2.74 -7.86 -5.94
C THR A 90 3.97 -8.17 -5.08
N VAL A 91 4.31 -9.45 -4.94
CA VAL A 91 5.49 -9.90 -4.18
C VAL A 91 6.70 -9.99 -5.12
N LEU A 92 7.76 -9.24 -4.82
CA LEU A 92 8.94 -9.11 -5.67
C LEU A 92 10.05 -10.14 -5.38
N ALA A 93 10.13 -10.65 -4.15
CA ALA A 93 11.16 -11.61 -3.75
C ALA A 93 10.63 -13.06 -3.84
N PRO A 94 11.49 -14.04 -4.22
CA PRO A 94 11.12 -15.44 -4.13
C PRO A 94 10.81 -15.80 -2.67
N SER A 95 9.74 -16.56 -2.48
CA SER A 95 9.40 -17.10 -1.17
C SER A 95 10.45 -18.12 -0.74
N ASN A 96 11.02 -17.94 0.46
CA ASN A 96 11.97 -18.88 1.06
C ASN A 96 11.30 -20.09 1.70
#